data_AF-A0A6D2IAC9-F1
#
_entry.id   AF-A0A6D2IAC9-F1
#
_cell.length_a   1.000
_cell.length_b   1.000
_cell.length_c   1.000
_cell.angle_alpha   90.00
_cell.angle_beta   90.00
_cell.angle_gamma   90.00
#
_symmetry.space_group_name_H-M   'P 1'
#
loop_
_entity.id
_entity.type
_entity.pdbx_description
1 polymer ?
#
loop_
_entity_poly.entity_id
_entity_poly.type
_entity_poly.pdbx_seq_one_letter_code
_entity_poly.pdbx_strand_id
1 'polypeptide(L)'
;MSRDLRAEFAHNHATNRSSGFSPFEVVYSLLPRGPLDLTTVPDCKRMHGRAVEFVDSLRDTHKQAHDQLEFSAQKYKSRADSKRRELIFEPGEMVWVLLTKDRMPLHEYNKLGSRNIGPVEVLERINNNAYCLRLPPHIKTADVFNVKYLSKFHGDNTVPDSG
;
A
#
# COMPACT_ATOMS: atom_id res chain seq x y z
N MET A 1 -3.70 -19.92 27.74
CA MET A 1 -3.19 -18.57 27.39
C MET A 1 -1.65 -18.56 27.41
N SER A 2 -0.98 -19.18 26.43
CA SER A 2 0.51 -19.26 26.45
C SER A 2 1.17 -19.43 25.08
N ARG A 3 0.44 -19.27 23.96
CA ARG A 3 1.02 -19.45 22.62
C ARG A 3 1.49 -18.14 21.97
N ASP A 4 0.94 -17.00 22.37
CA ASP A 4 1.19 -15.71 21.70
C ASP A 4 2.52 -15.06 22.09
N LEU A 5 2.95 -15.22 23.36
CA LEU A 5 4.21 -14.65 23.88
C LEU A 5 5.47 -15.04 23.10
N ARG A 6 5.54 -16.26 22.56
CA ARG A 6 6.70 -16.71 21.77
C ARG A 6 6.72 -16.11 20.37
N ALA A 7 5.54 -15.95 19.76
CA ALA A 7 5.41 -15.35 18.44
C ALA A 7 5.71 -13.85 18.49
N GLU A 8 5.20 -13.16 19.52
CA GLU A 8 5.48 -11.74 19.76
C GLU A 8 6.98 -11.49 20.00
N PHE A 9 7.62 -12.29 20.84
CA PHE A 9 9.06 -12.17 21.08
C PHE A 9 9.87 -12.39 19.80
N ALA A 10 9.55 -13.44 19.03
CA ALA A 10 10.23 -13.71 17.76
C ALA A 10 10.02 -12.58 16.73
N HIS A 11 8.81 -12.01 16.66
CA HIS A 11 8.51 -10.88 15.79
C HIS A 11 9.30 -9.62 16.18
N ASN A 12 9.32 -9.29 17.48
CA ASN A 12 10.02 -8.10 17.99
C ASN A 12 11.56 -8.23 17.96
N HIS A 13 12.07 -9.45 17.87
CA HIS A 13 13.49 -9.76 17.77
C HIS A 13 13.98 -9.89 16.31
N ALA A 14 13.07 -10.06 15.35
CA ALA A 14 13.43 -10.18 13.95
C ALA A 14 13.75 -8.80 13.34
N THR A 15 14.89 -8.71 12.66
CA THR A 15 15.29 -7.50 11.94
C THR A 15 14.36 -7.24 10.75
N ASN A 16 13.79 -6.04 10.67
CA ASN A 16 12.98 -5.64 9.53
C ASN A 16 13.89 -5.16 8.38
N ARG A 17 13.67 -5.67 7.17
CA ARG A 17 14.46 -5.33 5.98
C ARG A 17 14.43 -3.84 5.62
N SER A 18 13.32 -3.15 5.88
CA SER A 18 13.15 -1.74 5.52
C SER A 18 13.80 -0.78 6.52
N SER A 19 13.83 -1.13 7.81
CA SER A 19 14.51 -0.30 8.83
C SER A 19 15.95 -0.74 9.07
N GLY A 20 16.30 -2.00 8.82
CA GLY A 20 17.59 -2.60 9.18
C GLY A 20 17.71 -2.97 10.67
N PHE A 21 16.65 -2.72 11.47
CA PHE A 21 16.62 -2.96 12.91
C PHE A 21 15.39 -3.79 13.30
N SER A 22 15.49 -4.52 14.39
CA SER A 22 14.35 -5.15 15.05
C SER A 22 13.57 -4.13 15.89
N PRO A 23 12.26 -4.35 16.14
CA PRO A 23 11.49 -3.51 17.05
C PRO A 23 12.15 -3.33 18.44
N PHE A 24 12.78 -4.37 18.99
CA PHE A 24 13.48 -4.26 20.26
C PHE A 24 14.69 -3.32 20.20
N GLU A 25 15.48 -3.38 19.12
CA GLU A 25 16.61 -2.46 18.93
C GLU A 25 16.15 -1.03 18.75
N VAL A 26 15.04 -0.78 18.05
CA VAL A 26 14.51 0.58 17.88
C VAL A 26 14.02 1.14 19.21
N VAL A 27 13.36 0.35 20.05
CA VAL A 27 12.80 0.85 21.31
C VAL A 27 13.84 0.96 22.41
N TYR A 28 14.74 -0.02 22.52
CA TYR A 28 15.65 -0.16 23.66
C TYR A 28 17.13 -0.01 23.29
N SER A 29 17.47 0.11 22.01
CA SER A 29 18.87 0.04 21.52
C SER A 29 19.63 -1.20 21.97
N LEU A 30 18.88 -2.24 22.34
CA LEU A 30 19.38 -3.48 22.88
C LEU A 30 18.44 -4.61 22.46
N LEU A 31 19.02 -5.73 22.06
CA LEU A 31 18.29 -6.98 21.91
C LEU A 31 18.14 -7.63 23.29
N PRO A 32 16.92 -7.82 23.81
CA PRO A 32 16.72 -8.53 25.07
C PRO A 32 17.19 -9.97 24.93
N ARG A 33 17.83 -10.50 25.98
CA ARG A 33 18.35 -11.87 25.98
C ARG A 33 17.23 -12.88 25.75
N GLY A 34 17.37 -13.66 24.70
CA GLY A 34 16.46 -14.77 24.41
C GLY A 34 16.85 -16.04 25.18
N PRO A 35 16.00 -17.09 25.16
CA PRO A 35 16.27 -18.36 25.85
C PRO A 35 17.60 -19.03 25.44
N LEU A 36 18.05 -18.81 24.20
CA LEU A 36 19.35 -19.30 23.71
C LEU A 36 20.54 -18.56 24.32
N ASP A 37 20.38 -17.27 24.65
CA ASP A 37 21.40 -16.39 25.21
C ASP A 37 21.59 -16.60 26.73
N LEU A 38 20.75 -17.45 27.35
CA LEU A 38 20.89 -17.90 28.74
C LEU A 38 21.84 -19.11 28.89
N THR A 39 22.25 -19.72 27.78
CA THR A 39 23.16 -20.88 27.79
C THR A 39 24.63 -20.47 27.90
N THR A 40 24.95 -19.22 27.60
CA THR A 40 26.27 -18.63 27.74
C THR A 40 26.36 -17.94 29.09
N VAL A 41 27.40 -18.24 29.88
CA VAL A 41 27.66 -17.54 31.15
C VAL A 41 27.80 -16.05 30.82
N PRO A 42 27.02 -15.15 31.44
CA PRO A 42 27.11 -13.73 31.15
C PRO A 42 28.54 -13.25 31.37
N ASP A 43 29.13 -12.57 30.40
CA ASP A 43 30.35 -11.81 30.64
C ASP A 43 30.00 -10.66 31.59
N CYS A 44 30.27 -10.85 32.88
CA CYS A 44 30.04 -9.87 33.94
C CYS A 44 30.86 -8.58 33.74
N LYS A 45 31.75 -8.52 32.74
CA LYS A 45 32.50 -7.32 32.35
C LYS A 45 31.78 -6.41 31.37
N ARG A 46 30.63 -6.82 30.82
CA ARG A 46 29.74 -5.90 30.08
C ARG A 46 29.11 -4.92 31.08
N MET A 47 29.91 -3.94 31.50
CA MET A 47 29.42 -2.76 32.16
C MET A 47 28.38 -2.13 31.24
N HIS A 48 27.17 -1.89 31.76
CA HIS A 48 26.32 -0.87 31.13
C HIS A 48 27.17 0.40 31.08
N GLY A 49 27.44 0.88 29.86
CA GLY A 49 28.06 2.18 29.66
C GLY A 49 27.33 3.24 30.48
N ARG A 50 28.01 4.34 30.80
CA ARG A 50 27.39 5.48 31.51
C ARG A 50 26.07 5.82 30.80
N ALA A 51 25.00 6.11 31.53
CA ALA A 51 23.67 6.36 30.96
C ALA A 51 23.64 7.32 29.74
N VAL A 52 24.63 8.22 29.65
CA VAL A 52 24.88 9.10 28.51
C VAL A 52 25.17 8.32 27.21
N GLU A 53 26.05 7.32 27.24
CA GLU A 53 26.40 6.49 26.08
C GLU A 53 25.20 5.70 25.56
N PHE A 54 24.31 5.28 26.47
CA PHE A 54 23.05 4.61 26.10
C PHE A 54 22.06 5.57 25.42
N VAL A 55 21.95 6.80 25.90
CA VAL A 55 21.07 7.82 25.28
C VAL A 55 21.61 8.21 23.89
N ASP A 56 22.92 8.32 23.74
CA ASP A 56 23.55 8.62 22.44
C ASP A 56 23.35 7.46 21.45
N SER A 57 23.54 6.20 21.88
CA SER A 57 23.27 5.04 21.02
C SER A 57 21.81 4.91 20.62
N LEU A 58 20.87 5.32 21.48
CA LEU A 58 19.45 5.40 21.17
C LEU A 58 19.16 6.44 20.09
N ARG A 59 19.71 7.64 20.22
CA ARG A 59 19.57 8.70 19.22
C ARG A 59 20.13 8.28 17.87
N ASP A 60 21.30 7.64 17.88
CA ASP A 60 21.94 7.15 16.66
C ASP A 60 21.13 6.04 15.99
N THR A 61 20.63 5.08 16.77
CA THR A 61 19.78 4.00 16.26
C THR A 61 18.49 4.54 15.65
N HIS A 62 17.84 5.51 16.31
CA HIS A 62 16.63 6.17 15.80
C HIS A 62 16.89 6.91 14.49
N LYS A 63 17.99 7.66 14.43
CA LYS A 63 18.38 8.39 13.22
C LYS A 63 18.64 7.42 12.06
N GLN A 64 19.42 6.36 12.29
CA GLN A 64 19.72 5.36 11.26
C GLN A 64 18.45 4.63 10.80
N ALA A 65 17.58 4.24 11.72
CA ALA A 65 16.31 3.60 11.38
C ALA A 65 15.42 4.53 10.53
N HIS A 66 15.35 5.81 10.89
CA HIS A 66 14.60 6.82 10.15
C HIS A 66 15.14 6.99 8.72
N ASP A 67 16.45 7.22 8.58
CA ASP A 67 17.10 7.44 7.29
C ASP A 67 16.94 6.21 6.37
N GLN A 68 17.08 5.00 6.94
CA GLN A 68 16.90 3.75 6.21
C GLN A 68 15.44 3.54 5.77
N LEU A 69 14.47 3.88 6.63
CA LEU A 69 13.05 3.84 6.28
C LEU A 69 12.74 4.81 5.15
N GLU A 70 13.24 6.04 5.21
CA GLU A 70 13.06 7.03 4.16
C GLU A 70 13.65 6.56 2.83
N PHE A 71 14.89 6.07 2.84
CA PHE A 71 15.54 5.51 1.66
C PHE A 71 14.76 4.33 1.08
N SER A 72 14.30 3.40 1.94
CA SER A 72 13.50 2.26 1.52
C SER A 72 12.20 2.71 0.88
N ALA A 73 11.49 3.69 1.47
CA ALA A 73 10.24 4.24 0.97
C ALA A 73 10.43 4.88 -0.41
N GLN A 74 11.49 5.69 -0.59
CA GLN A 74 11.83 6.28 -1.88
C GLN A 74 12.13 5.20 -2.94
N LYS A 75 12.86 4.15 -2.57
CA LYS A 75 13.15 3.01 -3.47
C LYS A 75 11.90 2.22 -3.84
N TYR A 76 10.97 2.02 -2.91
CA TYR A 76 9.69 1.37 -3.19
C TYR A 76 8.83 2.25 -4.12
N LYS A 77 8.80 3.56 -3.86
CA LYS A 77 8.09 4.53 -4.69
C LYS A 77 8.60 4.54 -6.12
N SER A 78 9.91 4.66 -6.33
CA SER A 78 10.50 4.68 -7.68
C SER A 78 10.24 3.38 -8.47
N ARG A 79 10.29 2.22 -7.79
CA ARG A 79 9.95 0.93 -8.40
C ARG A 79 8.47 0.76 -8.72
N ALA A 80 7.58 1.33 -7.90
CA ALA A 80 6.16 1.31 -8.16
C ALA A 80 5.79 2.25 -9.30
N ASP A 81 6.33 3.47 -9.29
CA ASP A 81 6.07 4.50 -10.29
C ASP A 81 6.63 4.14 -11.67
N SER A 82 7.78 3.44 -11.76
CA SER A 82 8.34 2.99 -13.04
C SER A 82 7.45 2.01 -13.80
N LYS A 83 6.53 1.32 -13.12
CA LYS A 83 5.56 0.40 -13.73
C LYS A 83 4.20 1.04 -13.99
N ARG A 84 3.95 2.24 -13.49
CA ARG A 84 2.68 2.94 -13.70
C ARG A 84 2.67 3.57 -15.09
N ARG A 85 1.62 3.28 -15.85
CA ARG A 85 1.25 4.06 -17.03
C ARG A 85 0.26 5.12 -16.58
N GLU A 86 0.55 6.37 -16.91
CA GLU A 86 -0.41 7.44 -16.68
C GLU A 86 -1.56 7.30 -17.67
N LEU A 87 -2.75 6.95 -17.16
CA LEU A 87 -4.00 7.14 -17.88
C LEU A 87 -4.63 8.43 -17.36
N ILE A 88 -4.73 9.40 -18.25
CA ILE A 88 -5.41 10.66 -18.00
C ILE A 88 -6.63 10.70 -18.91
N PHE A 89 -7.75 11.11 -18.31
CA PHE A 89 -9.01 11.35 -19.01
C PHE A 89 -9.43 12.79 -18.80
N GLU A 90 -10.08 13.37 -19.79
CA GLU A 90 -10.64 14.72 -19.68
C GLU A 90 -12.17 14.67 -19.55
N PRO A 91 -12.80 15.67 -18.91
CA PRO A 91 -14.26 15.78 -18.87
C PRO A 91 -14.87 15.72 -20.28
N GLY A 92 -15.94 14.95 -20.45
CA GLY A 92 -16.59 14.67 -21.73
C GLY A 92 -16.06 13.44 -22.48
N GLU A 93 -14.92 12.86 -22.08
CA GLU A 93 -14.45 11.61 -22.68
C GLU A 93 -15.31 10.42 -22.26
N MET A 94 -15.45 9.46 -23.19
CA MET A 94 -16.15 8.20 -22.96
C MET A 94 -15.17 7.14 -22.45
N VAL A 95 -15.52 6.44 -21.38
CA VAL A 95 -14.68 5.42 -20.75
C VAL A 95 -15.47 4.17 -20.39
N TRP A 96 -14.84 3.00 -20.51
CA TRP A 96 -15.36 1.76 -19.92
C TRP A 96 -15.07 1.72 -18.43
N VAL A 97 -16.04 1.25 -17.63
CA VAL A 97 -15.93 1.17 -16.17
C VAL A 97 -16.01 -0.27 -15.70
N LEU A 98 -14.97 -0.75 -15.01
CA LEU A 98 -14.95 -2.06 -14.36
C LEU A 98 -15.57 -1.98 -12.96
N LEU A 99 -16.69 -2.67 -12.74
CA LEU A 99 -17.28 -2.81 -11.41
C LEU A 99 -16.57 -3.86 -10.56
N THR A 100 -16.24 -3.49 -9.32
CA THR A 100 -15.80 -4.45 -8.31
C THR A 100 -16.98 -5.25 -7.76
N LYS A 101 -16.70 -6.40 -7.14
CA LYS A 101 -17.71 -7.26 -6.51
C LYS A 101 -18.57 -6.50 -5.50
N ASP A 102 -17.95 -5.63 -4.71
CA ASP A 102 -18.62 -4.86 -3.65
C ASP A 102 -19.52 -3.74 -4.20
N ARG A 103 -19.34 -3.38 -5.48
CA ARG A 103 -20.10 -2.34 -6.18
C ARG A 103 -21.21 -2.89 -7.06
N MET A 104 -21.32 -4.22 -7.16
CA MET A 104 -22.43 -4.88 -7.86
C MET A 104 -23.55 -5.22 -6.88
N PRO A 105 -24.82 -5.10 -7.29
CA PRO A 105 -25.94 -5.61 -6.50
C PRO A 105 -25.75 -7.10 -6.22
N LEU A 106 -25.98 -7.53 -4.97
CA LEU A 106 -25.78 -8.93 -4.55
C LEU A 106 -26.56 -9.95 -5.40
N HIS A 107 -27.65 -9.53 -6.03
CA HIS A 107 -28.51 -10.38 -6.86
C HIS A 107 -28.16 -10.38 -8.36
N GLU A 108 -27.29 -9.48 -8.81
CA GLU A 108 -26.89 -9.34 -10.23
C GLU A 108 -25.46 -9.83 -10.47
N TYR A 109 -24.72 -10.18 -9.41
CA TYR A 109 -23.38 -10.74 -9.56
C TYR A 109 -23.42 -12.13 -10.18
N ASN A 110 -23.07 -12.22 -11.46
CA ASN A 110 -22.75 -13.47 -12.14
C ASN A 110 -21.22 -13.62 -12.26
N LYS A 111 -20.66 -14.73 -11.76
CA LYS A 111 -19.21 -15.01 -11.83
C LYS A 111 -18.67 -15.01 -13.27
N LEU A 112 -19.53 -15.28 -14.25
CA LEU A 112 -19.23 -15.27 -15.70
C LEU A 112 -19.81 -14.05 -16.44
N GLY A 113 -20.51 -13.14 -15.75
CA GLY A 113 -21.07 -11.94 -16.37
C GLY A 113 -19.99 -10.90 -16.68
N SER A 114 -20.22 -10.08 -17.73
CA SER A 114 -19.40 -8.90 -17.97
C SER A 114 -19.48 -7.98 -16.76
N ARG A 115 -18.32 -7.58 -16.23
CA ARG A 115 -18.21 -6.61 -15.13
C ARG A 115 -17.97 -5.18 -15.63
N ASN A 116 -17.78 -5.04 -16.94
CA ASN A 116 -17.57 -3.74 -17.56
C ASN A 116 -18.93 -3.15 -17.93
N ILE A 117 -19.21 -1.97 -17.42
CA ILE A 117 -20.32 -1.13 -17.86
C ILE A 117 -19.88 -0.38 -19.11
N GLY A 118 -20.85 -0.16 -20.01
CA GLY A 118 -20.78 0.60 -21.27
C GLY A 118 -19.93 1.87 -21.23
N PRO A 119 -19.70 2.52 -22.39
CA PRO A 119 -19.01 3.80 -22.37
C PRO A 119 -19.82 4.79 -21.53
N VAL A 120 -19.20 5.25 -20.45
CA VAL A 120 -19.72 6.24 -19.52
C VAL A 120 -18.93 7.52 -19.70
N GLU A 121 -19.63 8.65 -19.66
CA GLU A 121 -19.00 9.96 -19.77
C GLU A 121 -18.32 10.35 -18.45
N VAL A 122 -17.08 10.86 -18.56
CA VAL A 122 -16.38 11.51 -17.46
C VAL A 122 -16.98 12.89 -17.24
N LEU A 123 -17.59 13.12 -16.08
CA LEU A 123 -18.16 14.43 -15.73
C LEU A 123 -17.10 15.39 -15.21
N GLU A 124 -16.22 14.90 -14.36
CA GLU A 124 -15.22 15.72 -13.69
C GLU A 124 -13.98 14.88 -13.35
N ARG A 125 -12.81 15.52 -13.46
CA ARG A 125 -11.54 14.99 -12.96
C ARG A 125 -11.23 15.59 -11.59
N ILE A 126 -11.43 14.79 -10.54
CA ILE A 126 -11.13 15.20 -9.16
C ILE A 126 -9.60 15.21 -8.94
N ASN A 127 -8.91 14.16 -9.39
CA ASN A 127 -7.45 14.09 -9.46
C ASN A 127 -7.02 13.05 -10.52
N ASN A 128 -5.71 12.92 -10.78
CA ASN A 128 -5.21 11.97 -11.80
C ASN A 128 -5.62 10.50 -11.55
N ASN A 129 -5.97 10.16 -10.30
CA ASN A 129 -6.35 8.82 -9.88
C ASN A 129 -7.86 8.65 -9.69
N ALA A 130 -8.68 9.70 -9.73
CA ALA A 130 -10.08 9.68 -9.32
C ALA A 130 -10.93 10.59 -10.20
N TYR A 131 -11.98 10.00 -10.78
CA TYR A 131 -12.86 10.64 -11.75
C TYR A 131 -14.33 10.42 -11.35
N CYS A 132 -15.14 11.46 -11.53
CA CYS A 132 -16.59 11.40 -11.39
C CYS A 132 -17.22 11.06 -12.75
N LEU A 133 -18.13 10.07 -12.76
CA LEU A 133 -18.70 9.51 -13.99
C LEU A 133 -20.22 9.63 -14.01
N ARG A 134 -20.79 9.80 -15.20
CA ARG A 134 -22.25 9.80 -15.39
C ARG A 134 -22.81 8.37 -15.37
N LEU A 135 -22.92 7.77 -14.20
CA LEU A 135 -23.41 6.41 -14.08
C LEU A 135 -24.85 6.25 -14.59
N PRO A 136 -25.16 5.14 -15.28
CA PRO A 136 -26.53 4.78 -15.60
C PRO A 136 -27.41 4.65 -14.34
N PRO A 137 -28.70 5.01 -14.42
CA PRO A 137 -29.60 5.09 -13.25
C PRO A 137 -29.86 3.73 -12.56
N HIS A 138 -29.59 2.61 -13.24
CA HIS A 138 -29.72 1.27 -12.67
C HIS A 138 -28.55 0.91 -11.73
N ILE A 139 -27.41 1.60 -11.80
CA ILE A 139 -26.24 1.35 -10.95
C ILE A 139 -26.30 2.26 -9.73
N LYS A 140 -26.64 1.69 -8.58
CA LYS A 140 -26.78 2.40 -7.30
C LYS A 140 -25.47 2.39 -6.50
N THR A 141 -24.40 2.90 -7.10
CA THR A 141 -23.07 2.98 -6.49
C THR A 141 -22.55 4.42 -6.58
N ALA A 142 -21.57 4.78 -5.74
CA ALA A 142 -20.86 6.04 -5.88
C ALA A 142 -20.32 6.23 -7.31
N ASP A 143 -20.50 7.44 -7.83
CA ASP A 143 -20.10 7.93 -9.15
C ASP A 143 -18.60 8.21 -9.28
N VAL A 144 -17.86 8.18 -8.16
CA VAL A 144 -16.40 8.34 -8.13
C VAL A 144 -15.67 7.01 -8.28
N PHE A 145 -14.82 6.92 -9.31
CA PHE A 145 -14.02 5.75 -9.65
C PHE A 145 -12.54 6.07 -9.66
N ASN A 146 -11.74 5.10 -9.22
CA ASN A 146 -10.29 5.17 -9.39
C ASN A 146 -9.91 4.84 -10.84
N VAL A 147 -8.91 5.53 -11.39
CA VAL A 147 -8.40 5.35 -12.76
C VAL A 147 -8.08 3.89 -13.11
N LYS A 148 -7.69 3.08 -12.13
CA LYS A 148 -7.41 1.64 -12.31
C LYS A 148 -8.63 0.81 -12.75
N TYR A 149 -9.84 1.35 -12.59
CA TYR A 149 -11.09 0.74 -13.00
C TYR A 149 -11.64 1.33 -14.31
N LEU A 150 -10.89 2.23 -14.94
CA LEU A 150 -11.28 2.92 -16.16
C LEU A 150 -10.45 2.42 -17.35
N SER A 151 -11.05 2.41 -18.52
CA SER A 151 -10.35 2.10 -19.78
C SER A 151 -10.87 3.00 -20.90
N LYS A 152 -9.97 3.42 -21.80
CA LYS A 152 -10.33 4.28 -22.93
C LYS A 152 -11.37 3.60 -23.83
N PHE A 153 -12.42 4.33 -24.17
CA PHE A 153 -13.34 3.92 -25.22
C PHE A 153 -12.76 4.33 -26.58
N HIS A 154 -12.55 3.37 -27.46
CA HIS A 154 -12.24 3.62 -28.87
C HIS A 154 -13.53 3.35 -29.64
N GLY A 155 -14.28 4.40 -29.98
CA GLY A 155 -15.49 4.25 -30.77
C GLY A 155 -15.15 3.86 -32.21
N ASP A 156 -15.94 2.98 -32.80
CA ASP A 156 -15.96 2.82 -34.26
C ASP A 156 -16.56 4.11 -34.84
N ASN A 157 -15.73 4.91 -35.50
CA ASN A 157 -16.16 6.04 -36.32
C ASN A 157 -16.94 5.52 -37.52
N THR A 158 -18.18 5.07 -37.32
CA THR A 158 -19.14 4.85 -38.41
C THR A 158 -19.68 6.22 -38.81
N VAL A 159 -18.97 6.85 -39.76
CA VAL A 159 -19.52 7.98 -40.52
C VAL A 159 -20.79 7.47 -41.20
N PRO A 160 -21.98 8.08 -40.97
CA PRO A 160 -23.16 7.69 -41.70
C PRO A 160 -22.99 8.15 -43.16
N ASP A 161 -22.90 7.18 -44.06
CA ASP A 161 -22.94 7.38 -45.51
C ASP A 161 -24.25 8.12 -45.84
N SER A 162 -24.12 9.37 -46.26
CA SER A 162 -25.23 10.22 -46.66
C SER A 162 -25.45 10.00 -48.16
N GLY A 163 -26.47 9.20 -48.49
CA GLY A 163 -26.99 9.06 -49.85
C GLY A 163 -27.81 10.25 -50.32
#